data_AF-A0A7S0W4A4-F1
#
_entry.id   AF-A0A7S0W4A4-F1
#
_cell.length_a   1.000
_cell.length_b   1.000
_cell.length_c   1.000
_cell.angle_alpha   90.00
_cell.angle_beta   90.00
_cell.angle_gamma   90.00
#
_symmetry.space_group_name_H-M   'P 1'
#
loop_
_entity.id
_entity.type
_entity.pdbx_description
1 polymer ?
#
loop_
_entity_poly.entity_id
_entity_poly.type
_entity_poly.pdbx_seq_one_letter_code
_entity_poly.pdbx_strand_id
1 'polypeptide(L)'
;DDQELVALAGAHALGRCHKEASGYVGPWSPTPTTFNNAYYTLLLNLEWTGSDEKGKYQYKDPSDKLMMLPSDIALIEDPKFKKYVELYAGNSGKFYEDFAAAFGKLLALGTDLPTPSTDAS
;
A
#
# COMPACT_ATOMS: atom_id res chain seq x y z
N ASP A 1 -9.73 7.08 -8.13
CA ASP A 1 -9.67 8.44 -7.53
C ASP A 1 -8.61 8.42 -6.41
N ASP A 2 -8.50 9.48 -5.59
CA ASP A 2 -7.53 9.54 -4.49
C ASP A 2 -7.68 8.36 -3.50
N GLN A 3 -8.90 7.90 -3.24
CA GLN A 3 -9.18 6.82 -2.29
C GLN A 3 -8.76 5.47 -2.86
N GLU A 4 -9.08 5.20 -4.13
CA GLU A 4 -8.65 3.99 -4.85
C GLU A 4 -7.13 3.89 -4.89
N LEU A 5 -6.43 5.01 -5.12
CA LEU A 5 -4.96 5.05 -5.13
C LEU A 5 -4.39 4.65 -3.77
N VAL A 6 -4.89 5.27 -2.68
CA VAL A 6 -4.41 4.95 -1.33
C VAL A 6 -4.74 3.50 -0.97
N ALA A 7 -5.94 3.01 -1.35
CA ALA A 7 -6.31 1.61 -1.13
C ALA A 7 -5.32 0.66 -1.80
N LEU A 8 -5.05 0.86 -3.09
CA LEU A 8 -4.13 0.02 -3.86
C LEU A 8 -2.70 0.03 -3.30
N ALA A 9 -2.23 1.17 -2.76
CA ALA A 9 -0.92 1.24 -2.09
C ALA A 9 -0.80 0.26 -0.90
N GLY A 10 -1.93 -0.07 -0.25
CA GLY A 10 -1.98 -1.08 0.81
C GLY A 10 -1.51 -2.48 0.41
N ALA A 11 -1.41 -2.77 -0.89
CA ALA A 11 -0.76 -4.00 -1.37
C ALA A 11 0.70 -4.14 -0.88
N HIS A 12 1.38 -3.03 -0.57
CA HIS A 12 2.72 -3.03 0.02
C HIS A 12 2.78 -3.69 1.41
N ALA A 13 1.65 -4.02 2.05
CA ALA A 13 1.63 -4.93 3.19
C ALA A 13 2.25 -6.31 2.86
N LEU A 14 2.28 -6.68 1.58
CA LEU A 14 2.82 -7.93 1.06
C LEU A 14 4.20 -7.73 0.39
N GLY A 15 5.03 -8.75 0.52
CA GLY A 15 6.31 -8.84 -0.18
C GLY A 15 7.36 -7.88 0.34
N ARG A 16 8.26 -7.51 -0.58
CA ARG A 16 9.43 -6.66 -0.32
C ARG A 16 10.04 -6.14 -1.62
N CYS A 17 10.80 -5.07 -1.51
CA CYS A 17 11.70 -4.67 -2.58
C CYS A 17 12.99 -5.52 -2.61
N HIS A 18 13.46 -5.76 -3.83
CA HIS A 18 14.73 -6.41 -4.15
C HIS A 18 15.61 -5.47 -4.98
N LYS A 19 16.90 -5.40 -4.63
CA LYS A 19 17.86 -4.46 -5.21
C LYS A 19 18.02 -4.68 -6.71
N GLU A 20 18.06 -5.93 -7.12
CA GLU A 20 18.29 -6.36 -8.50
C GLU A 20 17.08 -6.07 -9.39
N ALA A 21 15.88 -6.04 -8.83
CA ALA A 21 14.64 -5.78 -9.57
C ALA A 21 14.30 -4.28 -9.67
N SER A 22 14.55 -3.52 -8.60
CA SER A 22 14.03 -2.15 -8.48
C SER A 22 15.07 -1.11 -8.02
N GLY A 23 16.17 -1.57 -7.42
CA GLY A 23 17.14 -0.73 -6.71
C GLY A 23 16.78 -0.42 -5.26
N TYR A 24 15.57 -0.76 -4.80
CA TYR A 24 15.12 -0.61 -3.41
C TYR A 24 15.27 -1.93 -2.63
N VAL A 25 15.37 -1.85 -1.31
CA VAL A 25 15.68 -3.01 -0.46
C VAL A 25 14.82 -3.04 0.80
N GLY A 26 14.12 -4.15 1.01
CA GLY A 26 13.48 -4.46 2.29
C GLY A 26 11.95 -4.57 2.21
N PRO A 27 11.32 -5.12 3.26
CA PRO A 27 9.86 -5.20 3.37
C PRO A 27 9.26 -3.92 3.98
N TRP A 28 7.99 -3.67 3.70
CA TRP A 28 7.22 -2.62 4.37
C TRP A 28 6.59 -3.08 5.69
N SER A 29 6.40 -4.40 5.85
CA SER A 29 5.69 -5.01 6.98
C SER A 29 6.51 -6.15 7.61
N PRO A 30 6.42 -6.35 8.94
CA PRO A 30 7.02 -7.51 9.59
C PRO A 30 6.35 -8.84 9.21
N THR A 31 5.14 -8.79 8.61
CA THR A 31 4.39 -9.96 8.15
C THR A 31 4.21 -9.93 6.62
N PRO A 32 5.29 -10.03 5.81
CA PRO A 32 5.23 -9.77 4.37
C PRO A 32 4.44 -10.81 3.57
N THR A 33 3.92 -11.86 4.21
CA THR A 33 3.09 -12.90 3.57
C THR A 33 1.63 -12.83 4.02
N THR A 34 1.26 -11.85 4.84
CA THR A 34 -0.09 -11.68 5.38
C THR A 34 -0.69 -10.38 4.87
N PHE A 35 -1.82 -10.47 4.18
CA PHE A 35 -2.55 -9.28 3.76
C PHE A 35 -3.32 -8.71 4.95
N ASN A 36 -2.89 -7.55 5.44
CA ASN A 36 -3.47 -6.85 6.58
C ASN A 36 -3.25 -5.34 6.44
N ASN A 37 -3.76 -4.55 7.39
CA ASN A 37 -3.61 -3.09 7.37
C ASN A 37 -2.30 -2.60 8.05
N ALA A 38 -1.34 -3.47 8.35
CA ALA A 38 -0.12 -3.10 9.07
C ALA A 38 0.71 -2.05 8.30
N TYR A 39 0.65 -2.05 6.97
CA TYR A 39 1.28 -1.03 6.14
C TYR A 39 0.89 0.39 6.59
N TYR A 40 -0.41 0.68 6.73
CA TYR A 40 -0.89 2.01 7.13
C TYR A 40 -0.59 2.32 8.60
N THR A 41 -0.74 1.33 9.49
CA THR A 41 -0.47 1.56 10.92
C THR A 41 1.01 1.85 11.17
N LEU A 42 1.92 1.16 10.49
CA LEU A 42 3.35 1.41 10.60
C LEU A 42 3.74 2.73 9.94
N LEU A 43 3.19 3.03 8.77
CA LEU A 43 3.45 4.28 8.05
C LEU A 43 3.13 5.52 8.91
N LEU A 44 2.03 5.50 9.67
CA LEU A 44 1.63 6.62 10.54
C LEU A 44 2.40 6.70 11.87
N ASN A 45 2.78 5.55 12.45
CA ASN A 45 3.19 5.49 13.86
C ASN A 45 4.70 5.29 14.06
N LEU A 46 5.45 5.00 13.01
CA LEU A 46 6.91 4.91 13.08
C LEU A 46 7.58 6.19 12.58
N GLU A 47 8.75 6.48 13.14
CA GLU A 47 9.62 7.52 12.59
C GLU A 47 10.39 6.97 11.39
N TRP A 48 10.39 7.72 10.30
CA TRP A 48 11.01 7.32 9.04
C TRP A 48 12.20 8.23 8.73
N THR A 49 13.39 7.64 8.62
CA THR A 49 14.62 8.37 8.29
C THR A 49 15.08 8.03 6.89
N GLY A 50 15.30 9.04 6.04
CA GLY A 50 15.81 8.84 4.68
C GLY A 50 17.25 8.35 4.65
N SER A 51 17.55 7.38 3.79
CA SER A 51 18.89 6.81 3.57
C SER A 51 19.00 6.22 2.15
N ASP A 52 20.20 6.26 1.59
CA ASP A 52 20.60 5.61 0.33
C ASP A 52 21.68 4.54 0.56
N GLU A 53 21.93 4.12 1.81
CA GLU A 53 23.00 3.16 2.17
C GLU A 53 22.78 1.77 1.56
N LYS A 54 21.53 1.33 1.41
CA LYS A 54 21.17 -0.01 0.93
C LYS A 54 20.96 -0.06 -0.60
N GLY A 55 20.75 1.09 -1.25
CA GLY A 55 20.33 1.18 -2.64
C GLY A 55 19.82 2.56 -3.01
N LYS A 56 18.74 2.63 -3.79
CA LYS A 56 18.06 3.90 -4.07
C LYS A 56 17.57 4.54 -2.78
N TYR A 57 17.52 5.88 -2.77
CA TYR A 57 17.01 6.65 -1.64
C TYR A 57 15.62 6.16 -1.21
N GLN A 58 15.52 5.71 0.04
CA GLN A 58 14.31 5.20 0.67
C GLN A 58 14.35 5.56 2.16
N TYR A 59 13.26 5.29 2.86
CA TYR A 59 13.18 5.52 4.29
C TYR A 59 13.36 4.21 5.04
N LYS A 60 13.98 4.28 6.22
CA LYS A 60 14.11 3.17 7.17
C LYS A 60 13.42 3.50 8.48
N ASP A 61 12.88 2.46 9.11
CA ASP A 61 12.36 2.57 10.48
C ASP A 61 13.53 2.60 11.49
N PRO A 62 13.28 2.89 12.79
CA PRO A 62 14.34 2.95 13.79
C PRO A 62 15.10 1.63 13.98
N SER A 63 14.50 0.49 13.66
CA SER A 63 15.17 -0.81 13.72
C SER A 63 15.95 -1.17 12.45
N ASP A 64 15.84 -0.35 11.39
CA ASP A 64 16.42 -0.57 10.07
C ASP A 64 16.04 -1.93 9.42
N LYS A 65 14.86 -2.46 9.78
CA LYS A 65 14.32 -3.73 9.27
C LYS A 65 13.19 -3.53 8.26
N LEU A 66 12.47 -2.41 8.38
CA LEU A 66 11.37 -2.02 7.53
C LEU A 66 11.78 -0.82 6.67
N MET A 67 11.09 -0.66 5.57
CA MET A 67 11.31 0.47 4.66
C MET A 67 10.01 1.07 4.17
N MET A 68 10.10 2.32 3.74
CA MET A 68 9.07 3.01 2.96
C MET A 68 9.75 3.64 1.75
N LEU A 69 9.07 3.62 0.61
CA LEU A 69 9.48 4.38 -0.56
C LEU A 69 9.12 5.87 -0.37
N PRO A 70 9.76 6.79 -1.10
CA PRO A 70 9.32 8.18 -1.14
C PRO A 70 7.85 8.33 -1.53
N SER A 71 7.32 7.45 -2.39
CA SER A 71 5.90 7.43 -2.75
C SER A 71 4.99 7.02 -1.60
N ASP A 72 5.45 6.17 -0.67
CA ASP A 72 4.68 5.78 0.51
C ASP A 72 4.61 6.95 1.50
N ILE A 73 5.74 7.65 1.72
CA ILE A 73 5.79 8.83 2.59
C ILE A 73 4.90 9.96 2.07
N ALA A 74 4.83 10.15 0.74
CA ALA A 74 3.94 11.14 0.14
C ALA A 74 2.45 10.95 0.52
N LEU A 75 2.02 9.73 0.86
CA LEU A 75 0.64 9.45 1.27
C LEU A 75 0.28 10.06 2.63
N ILE A 76 1.27 10.30 3.51
CA ILE A 76 1.07 10.94 4.81
C ILE A 76 1.44 12.42 4.82
N GLU A 77 2.19 12.89 3.82
CA GLU A 77 2.52 14.30 3.64
C GLU A 77 1.38 15.09 2.99
N ASP A 78 0.65 14.51 2.02
CA ASP A 78 -0.52 15.14 1.40
C ASP A 78 -1.78 14.91 2.28
N PRO A 79 -2.43 15.98 2.81
CA PRO A 79 -3.66 15.84 3.59
C PRO A 79 -4.80 15.12 2.87
N LYS A 80 -4.86 15.19 1.52
CA LYS A 80 -5.90 14.51 0.73
C LYS A 80 -5.75 13.00 0.76
N PHE A 81 -4.52 12.50 0.80
CA PHE A 81 -4.24 11.07 0.92
C PHE A 81 -4.24 10.62 2.37
N LYS A 82 -3.67 11.45 3.27
CA LYS A 82 -3.51 11.12 4.69
C LYS A 82 -4.81 10.72 5.36
N LYS A 83 -5.93 11.40 5.06
CA LYS A 83 -7.25 11.04 5.61
C LYS A 83 -7.66 9.58 5.29
N TYR A 84 -7.26 9.03 4.14
CA TYR A 84 -7.54 7.64 3.77
C TYR A 84 -6.52 6.68 4.40
N VAL A 85 -5.26 7.11 4.56
CA VAL A 85 -4.26 6.36 5.33
C VAL A 85 -4.74 6.18 6.78
N GLU A 86 -5.24 7.25 7.41
CA GLU A 86 -5.81 7.22 8.76
C GLU A 86 -7.06 6.34 8.84
N LEU A 87 -7.95 6.42 7.84
CA LEU A 87 -9.13 5.56 7.74
C LEU A 87 -8.75 4.08 7.71
N TYR A 88 -7.82 3.69 6.86
CA TYR A 88 -7.42 2.28 6.69
C TYR A 88 -6.57 1.76 7.84
N ALA A 89 -5.78 2.63 8.49
CA ALA A 89 -5.08 2.28 9.73
C ALA A 89 -6.07 2.00 10.87
N GLY A 90 -7.15 2.79 10.98
CA GLY A 90 -8.17 2.62 12.02
C GLY A 90 -9.26 1.58 11.72
N ASN A 91 -9.44 1.20 10.45
CA ASN A 91 -10.52 0.31 10.02
C ASN A 91 -10.06 -0.65 8.92
N SER A 92 -9.61 -1.84 9.33
CA SER A 92 -9.19 -2.90 8.41
C SER A 92 -10.31 -3.42 7.52
N GLY A 93 -11.55 -3.48 8.02
CA GLY A 93 -12.71 -3.88 7.24
C GLY A 93 -12.96 -2.94 6.05
N LYS A 94 -12.85 -1.63 6.29
CA LYS A 94 -13.00 -0.63 5.23
C LYS A 94 -11.87 -0.70 4.21
N PHE A 95 -10.64 -0.91 4.67
CA PHE A 95 -9.51 -1.16 3.77
C PHE A 95 -9.75 -2.35 2.85
N TYR A 96 -10.19 -3.49 3.40
CA TYR A 96 -10.40 -4.70 2.59
C TYR A 96 -11.52 -4.52 1.56
N GLU A 97 -12.62 -3.87 1.95
CA GLU A 97 -13.72 -3.54 1.03
C GLU A 97 -13.22 -2.68 -0.14
N ASP A 98 -12.55 -1.56 0.15
CA ASP A 98 -12.11 -0.60 -0.86
C ASP A 98 -10.97 -1.15 -1.71
N PHE A 99 -10.05 -1.93 -1.13
CA PHE A 99 -9.00 -2.61 -1.88
C PHE A 99 -9.58 -3.62 -2.86
N ALA A 100 -10.52 -4.46 -2.43
CA ALA A 100 -11.14 -5.46 -3.31
C ALA A 100 -11.85 -4.80 -4.49
N ALA A 101 -12.60 -3.72 -4.24
CA ALA A 101 -13.27 -2.95 -5.29
C ALA A 101 -12.27 -2.31 -6.26
N ALA A 102 -11.26 -1.59 -5.74
CA ALA A 102 -10.27 -0.90 -6.55
C ALA A 102 -9.38 -1.86 -7.36
N PHE A 103 -8.97 -2.97 -6.74
CA PHE A 103 -8.15 -3.99 -7.41
C PHE A 103 -8.95 -4.76 -8.45
N GLY A 104 -10.20 -5.12 -8.15
CA GLY A 104 -11.10 -5.72 -9.13
C GLY A 104 -11.33 -4.82 -10.34
N LYS A 105 -11.57 -3.52 -10.11
CA LYS A 105 -11.64 -2.51 -11.17
C LYS A 105 -10.33 -2.44 -11.97
N LEU A 106 -9.18 -2.37 -11.30
CA LEU A 106 -7.87 -2.32 -11.96
C LEU A 106 -7.64 -3.50 -12.90
N LEU A 107 -8.00 -4.72 -12.48
CA LEU A 107 -7.88 -5.92 -13.30
C LEU A 107 -8.85 -5.95 -14.49
N ALA A 108 -10.02 -5.32 -14.35
CA ALA A 108 -11.04 -5.26 -15.39
C ALA A 108 -10.81 -4.14 -16.42
N LEU A 109 -9.98 -3.15 -16.12
CA LEU A 109 -9.69 -2.04 -17.03
C LEU A 109 -9.09 -2.56 -18.35
N GLY A 110 -9.69 -2.16 -19.48
CA GLY A 110 -9.26 -2.61 -20.81
C GLY A 110 -9.82 -3.96 -21.23
N THR A 111 -10.76 -4.54 -20.47
CA THR A 111 -11.47 -5.77 -20.82
C THR A 111 -12.92 -5.47 -21.19
N ASP A 112 -13.47 -6.24 -22.14
CA ASP A 112 -14.90 -6.31 -22.38
C ASP A 112 -15.49 -7.37 -21.44
N LEU A 113 -15.72 -7.00 -20.17
CA LEU A 113 -16.46 -7.88 -19.29
C LEU A 113 -17.90 -7.99 -19.80
N PRO A 114 -18.43 -9.21 -20.02
CA PRO A 114 -19.85 -9.35 -20.29
C PRO A 114 -20.63 -8.75 -19.11
N THR A 115 -21.59 -7.88 -19.41
CA THR A 115 -22.53 -7.37 -18.40
C THR A 115 -23.14 -8.56 -17.68
N PRO A 116 -23.22 -8.55 -16.33
CA PRO A 116 -23.85 -9.64 -15.60
C PRO A 116 -25.26 -9.86 -16.16
N SER A 117 -25.56 -11.08 -16.63
CA SER A 117 -26.90 -11.42 -17.08
C SER A 117 -27.86 -11.31 -15.89
N THR A 118 -28.89 -10.49 -16.03
CA THR A 118 -30.00 -10.34 -15.06
C THR A 118 -30.90 -11.58 -14.95
N ASP A 119 -30.55 -12.70 -15.59
CA ASP A 119 -31.30 -13.96 -15.50
C ASP A 119 -30.81 -14.79 -14.30
N ALA A 120 -31.19 -14.34 -13.11
CA ALA A 120 -31.37 -15.22 -11.97
C ALA A 120 -32.86 -15.15 -11.57
N SER A 121 -33.66 -15.98 -12.23
CA SER A 121 -35.02 -16.34 -11.81
C SER A 121 -34.98 -17.44 -10.75
#